data_AF-D8QFH1-F1
#
_entry.id   AF-D8QFH1-F1
#
_cell.length_a   1.000
_cell.length_b   1.000
_cell.length_c   1.000
_cell.angle_alpha   90.00
_cell.angle_beta   90.00
_cell.angle_gamma   90.00
#
_symmetry.space_group_name_H-M   'P 1'
#
loop_
_entity.id
_entity.type
_entity.pdbx_description
1 polymer ?
#
loop_
_entity_poly.entity_id
_entity_poly.type
_entity_poly.pdbx_seq_one_letter_code
_entity_poly.pdbx_strand_id
1 'polypeptide(L)'
;MKMQLIPFALAFMGTSTTAKILNDGTKFAYGKAFDNKVQWQMAGVLESPCTGDFANIGISDCYQFSLSADGSKNLDTNHLDSPRQRNEFRCPNNAAGETHTYEWKTRIAGDTGTSNNFFHLMQIFDQEQGGPMLTLTARKGRVGVESASLCGDGCASTEWGNYTDKTVQHTMKITFGPNGSMDYNVEDADTGESLISQSLKGAFGSDAT
;
A
#
# COMPACT_ATOMS: atom_id res chain seq x y z
N MET A 1 23.00 31.68 50.61
CA MET A 1 23.62 30.59 49.82
C MET A 1 22.63 30.22 48.72
N LYS A 2 22.83 30.72 47.49
CA LYS A 2 21.92 30.47 46.35
C LYS A 2 22.33 29.17 45.67
N MET A 3 21.45 28.18 45.68
CA MET A 3 21.66 26.89 45.05
C MET A 3 21.24 27.01 43.58
N GLN A 4 22.21 26.91 42.68
CA GLN A 4 22.01 27.01 41.23
C GLN A 4 21.78 25.60 40.69
N LEU A 5 20.56 25.31 40.22
CA LEU A 5 20.20 24.06 39.56
C LEU A 5 20.77 24.06 38.14
N ILE A 6 21.62 23.08 37.84
CA ILE A 6 22.15 22.81 36.50
C ILE A 6 21.16 21.89 35.79
N PRO A 7 20.63 22.24 34.60
CA PRO A 7 19.81 21.32 33.83
C PRO A 7 20.70 20.24 33.19
N PHE A 8 20.44 18.98 33.52
CA PHE A 8 20.95 17.84 32.77
C PHE A 8 20.22 17.79 31.43
N ALA A 9 20.90 18.17 30.34
CA ALA A 9 20.46 17.86 29.00
C ALA A 9 20.69 16.37 28.74
N LEU A 10 19.61 15.58 28.68
CA LEU A 10 19.66 14.22 28.16
C LEU A 10 19.84 14.32 26.64
N ALA A 11 21.06 14.13 26.15
CA ALA A 11 21.29 13.91 24.73
C ALA A 11 20.79 12.50 24.37
N PHE A 12 19.61 12.41 23.76
CA PHE A 12 19.20 11.18 23.08
C PHE A 12 20.12 10.96 21.89
N MET A 13 21.09 10.06 22.04
CA MET A 13 21.79 9.47 20.89
C MET A 13 20.79 8.58 20.16
N GLY A 14 20.10 9.14 19.16
CA GLY A 14 19.31 8.34 18.22
C GLY A 14 20.25 7.39 17.49
N THR A 15 20.07 6.09 17.69
CA THR A 15 20.72 5.08 16.87
C THR A 15 20.18 5.22 15.45
N SER A 16 21.01 5.68 14.52
CA SER A 16 20.67 5.70 13.10
C SER A 16 20.64 4.26 12.59
N THR A 17 19.45 3.66 12.56
CA THR A 17 19.26 2.36 11.94
C THR A 17 19.49 2.51 10.45
N THR A 18 20.55 1.90 9.92
CA THR A 18 20.80 1.91 8.47
C THR A 18 19.81 0.96 7.79
N ALA A 19 19.10 1.43 6.76
CA ALA A 19 18.20 0.58 5.99
C ALA A 19 18.96 -0.57 5.33
N LYS A 20 18.36 -1.77 5.35
CA LYS A 20 18.78 -2.89 4.52
C LYS A 20 18.06 -2.79 3.18
N ILE A 21 18.83 -2.73 2.10
CA ILE A 21 18.32 -2.87 0.74
C ILE A 21 17.95 -4.34 0.52
N LEU A 22 16.66 -4.60 0.26
CA LEU A 22 16.10 -5.92 -0.04
C LEU A 22 16.01 -6.17 -1.54
N ASN A 23 15.77 -5.12 -2.32
CA ASN A 23 15.91 -5.10 -3.77
C ASN A 23 16.53 -3.76 -4.20
N ASP A 24 17.50 -3.79 -5.10
CA ASP A 24 18.19 -2.59 -5.60
C ASP A 24 17.58 -2.03 -6.90
N GLY A 25 16.51 -2.67 -7.40
CA GLY A 25 15.83 -2.30 -8.64
C GLY A 25 16.57 -2.66 -9.92
N THR A 26 17.70 -3.37 -9.85
CA THR A 26 18.45 -3.79 -11.05
C THR A 26 17.81 -4.98 -11.76
N LYS A 27 16.97 -5.75 -11.05
CA LYS A 27 16.21 -6.89 -11.57
C LYS A 27 14.91 -7.09 -10.80
N PHE A 28 13.99 -7.84 -11.41
CA PHE A 28 12.80 -8.31 -10.71
C PHE A 28 13.19 -9.38 -9.67
N ALA A 29 12.75 -9.19 -8.43
CA ALA A 29 13.10 -10.06 -7.32
C ALA A 29 11.89 -10.35 -6.42
N TYR A 30 12.04 -11.38 -5.60
CA TYR A 30 11.01 -11.86 -4.69
C TYR A 30 11.58 -12.10 -3.30
N GLY A 31 10.71 -12.07 -2.30
CA GLY A 31 11.05 -12.49 -0.96
C GLY A 31 9.85 -12.49 -0.03
N LYS A 32 10.13 -12.41 1.27
CA LYS A 32 9.12 -12.41 2.31
C LYS A 32 9.32 -11.23 3.26
N ALA A 33 8.23 -10.77 3.86
CA ALA A 33 8.17 -9.70 4.86
C ALA A 33 7.21 -10.08 5.99
N PHE A 34 7.22 -9.28 7.06
CA PHE A 34 6.31 -9.41 8.21
C PHE A 34 6.31 -10.84 8.80
N ASP A 35 7.47 -11.30 9.27
CA ASP A 35 7.67 -12.66 9.80
C ASP A 35 7.20 -13.78 8.87
N ASN A 36 7.52 -13.65 7.58
CA ASN A 36 7.16 -14.60 6.52
C ASN A 36 5.66 -14.72 6.22
N LYS A 37 4.82 -13.81 6.72
CA LYS A 37 3.37 -13.84 6.48
C LYS A 37 2.97 -13.29 5.12
N VAL A 38 3.81 -12.42 4.53
CA VAL A 38 3.52 -11.74 3.27
C VAL A 38 4.69 -11.96 2.32
N GLN A 39 4.37 -12.23 1.06
CA GLN A 39 5.36 -12.28 -0.01
C GLN A 39 5.53 -10.89 -0.62
N TRP A 40 6.72 -10.56 -1.10
CA TRP A 40 6.90 -9.37 -1.92
C TRP A 40 7.49 -9.73 -3.27
N GLN A 41 7.14 -8.93 -4.27
CA GLN A 41 7.70 -8.97 -5.60
C GLN A 41 8.01 -7.53 -6.04
N MET A 42 9.24 -7.26 -6.44
CA MET A 42 9.73 -5.90 -6.64
C MET A 42 10.57 -5.82 -7.91
N ALA A 43 10.25 -4.86 -8.77
CA ALA A 43 11.05 -4.48 -9.92
C ALA A 43 11.93 -3.26 -9.64
N GLY A 44 11.51 -2.43 -8.68
CA GLY A 44 12.23 -1.24 -8.22
C GLY A 44 12.97 -1.45 -6.90
N VAL A 45 13.39 -0.35 -6.27
CA VAL A 45 14.11 -0.40 -5.00
C VAL A 45 13.14 -0.77 -3.89
N LEU A 46 13.56 -1.64 -2.97
CA LEU A 46 12.87 -1.97 -1.73
C LEU A 46 13.88 -1.97 -0.59
N GLU A 47 13.59 -1.28 0.50
CA GLU A 47 14.43 -1.25 1.70
C GLU A 47 13.62 -1.23 2.99
N SER A 48 14.23 -1.67 4.09
CA SER A 48 13.64 -1.69 5.42
C SER A 48 14.72 -1.57 6.52
N PRO A 49 14.48 -0.81 7.61
CA PRO A 49 13.33 0.06 7.82
C PRO A 49 13.32 1.27 6.86
N CYS A 50 12.25 2.06 6.88
CA CYS A 50 12.22 3.35 6.18
C CYS A 50 13.28 4.32 6.73
N THR A 51 13.85 5.16 5.86
CA THR A 51 14.92 6.11 6.15
C THR A 51 14.66 7.47 5.50
N GLY A 52 15.53 8.45 5.78
CA GLY A 52 15.42 9.80 5.21
C GLY A 52 14.11 10.47 5.63
N ASP A 53 13.42 11.08 4.66
CA ASP A 53 12.14 11.76 4.88
C ASP A 53 11.02 10.79 5.33
N PHE A 54 11.21 9.48 5.16
CA PHE A 54 10.27 8.45 5.59
C PHE A 54 10.62 7.80 6.93
N ALA A 55 11.69 8.21 7.62
CA ALA A 55 12.11 7.57 8.87
C ALA A 55 11.12 7.77 10.03
N ASN A 56 10.37 8.87 10.05
CA ASN A 56 9.56 9.30 11.20
C ASN A 56 8.08 9.53 10.85
N ILE A 57 7.54 8.72 9.95
CA ILE A 57 6.18 8.91 9.40
C ILE A 57 5.09 8.19 10.20
N GLY A 58 5.38 7.73 11.42
CA GLY A 58 4.40 7.04 12.27
C GLY A 58 4.08 5.60 11.84
N ILE A 59 5.00 4.94 11.12
CA ILE A 59 4.93 3.51 10.74
C ILE A 59 6.12 2.79 11.39
N SER A 60 5.87 1.82 12.27
CA SER A 60 6.93 1.12 13.03
C SER A 60 7.67 0.07 12.20
N ASP A 61 6.95 -0.88 11.61
CA ASP A 61 7.50 -1.89 10.69
C ASP A 61 7.40 -1.38 9.25
N CYS A 62 8.29 -0.44 8.92
CA CYS A 62 8.21 0.32 7.68
C CYS A 62 9.05 -0.29 6.56
N TYR A 63 8.44 -0.44 5.39
CA TYR A 63 9.08 -0.79 4.13
C TYR A 63 8.84 0.36 3.16
N GLN A 64 9.91 0.87 2.56
CA GLN A 64 9.82 1.87 1.50
C GLN A 64 10.27 1.27 0.19
N PHE A 65 9.55 1.58 -0.88
CA PHE A 65 9.89 1.14 -2.22
C PHE A 65 9.63 2.25 -3.23
N SER A 66 10.38 2.22 -4.32
CA SER A 66 10.27 3.20 -5.39
C SER A 66 10.41 2.55 -6.76
N LEU A 67 9.84 3.21 -7.76
CA LEU A 67 10.01 2.90 -9.18
C LEU A 67 10.61 4.14 -9.86
N SER A 68 11.41 3.91 -10.88
CA SER A 68 11.94 4.96 -11.75
C SER A 68 10.82 5.71 -12.46
N ALA A 69 10.96 7.03 -12.58
CA ALA A 69 10.10 7.87 -13.42
C ALA A 69 10.22 7.52 -14.91
N ASP A 70 11.35 6.93 -15.34
CA ASP A 70 11.47 6.31 -16.67
C ASP A 70 10.74 4.95 -16.66
N GLY A 71 9.56 4.92 -17.29
CA GLY A 71 8.71 3.74 -17.41
C GLY A 71 9.32 2.57 -18.20
N SER A 72 10.49 2.73 -18.81
CA SER A 72 11.26 1.64 -19.42
C SER A 72 12.22 0.95 -18.44
N LYS A 73 12.31 1.42 -17.19
CA LYS A 73 13.15 0.87 -16.12
C LYS A 73 12.29 0.18 -15.06
N ASN A 74 12.92 -0.63 -14.22
CA ASN A 74 12.28 -1.38 -13.14
C ASN A 74 11.10 -2.21 -13.66
N LEU A 75 11.37 -3.07 -14.64
CA LEU A 75 10.36 -3.88 -15.31
C LEU A 75 10.37 -5.32 -14.79
N ASP A 76 9.18 -5.86 -14.52
CA ASP A 76 8.96 -7.30 -14.63
C ASP A 76 8.82 -7.65 -16.11
N THR A 77 9.89 -8.22 -16.68
CA THR A 77 9.94 -8.62 -18.09
C THR A 77 9.28 -9.97 -18.38
N ASN A 78 8.88 -10.72 -17.36
CA ASN A 78 8.30 -12.05 -17.51
C ASN A 78 6.77 -12.05 -17.49
N HIS A 79 6.14 -10.87 -17.54
CA HIS A 79 4.69 -10.75 -17.52
C HIS A 79 4.07 -11.05 -18.90
N LEU A 80 2.95 -11.78 -18.88
CA LEU A 80 2.31 -12.48 -20.01
C LEU A 80 2.10 -11.64 -21.29
N ASP A 81 1.75 -10.35 -21.16
CA ASP A 81 1.38 -9.53 -22.31
C ASP A 81 2.36 -8.38 -22.62
N SER A 82 3.09 -7.88 -21.62
CA SER A 82 4.10 -6.82 -21.77
C SER A 82 4.89 -6.61 -20.47
N PRO A 83 6.15 -6.15 -20.56
CA PRO A 83 6.91 -5.71 -19.39
C PRO A 83 6.18 -4.58 -18.65
N ARG A 84 6.11 -4.67 -17.33
CA ARG A 84 5.46 -3.65 -16.48
C ARG A 84 6.25 -3.30 -15.24
N GLN A 85 6.13 -2.05 -14.79
CA GLN A 85 6.62 -1.67 -13.47
C GLN A 85 5.70 -2.27 -12.40
N ARG A 86 6.29 -3.02 -11.46
CA ARG A 86 5.53 -3.68 -10.38
C ARG A 86 6.34 -3.80 -9.11
N ASN A 87 5.80 -3.23 -8.04
CA ASN A 87 6.26 -3.38 -6.66
C ASN A 87 5.04 -3.71 -5.80
N GLU A 88 4.96 -4.93 -5.28
CA GLU A 88 3.77 -5.42 -4.59
C GLU A 88 4.13 -6.29 -3.39
N PHE A 89 3.35 -6.12 -2.32
CA PHE A 89 3.21 -7.09 -1.25
C PHE A 89 1.95 -7.92 -1.48
N ARG A 90 2.05 -9.23 -1.28
CA ARG A 90 0.99 -10.20 -1.49
C ARG A 90 0.71 -10.98 -0.21
N CYS A 91 -0.48 -10.80 0.33
CA CYS A 91 -1.02 -11.63 1.41
C CYS A 91 -1.36 -13.04 0.90
N PRO A 92 -1.48 -14.05 1.80
CA PRO A 92 -1.96 -15.38 1.44
C PRO A 92 -3.34 -15.34 0.76
N ASN A 93 -3.61 -16.36 -0.05
CA ASN A 93 -4.95 -16.56 -0.60
C ASN A 93 -5.91 -16.94 0.54
N ASN A 94 -7.18 -16.58 0.37
CA ASN A 94 -8.25 -16.88 1.32
C ASN A 94 -9.34 -17.67 0.61
N ALA A 95 -9.96 -18.60 1.33
CA ALA A 95 -11.04 -19.42 0.79
C ALA A 95 -12.36 -18.66 0.77
N ALA A 96 -13.29 -19.08 -0.10
CA ALA A 96 -14.65 -18.53 -0.12
C ALA A 96 -15.35 -18.70 1.24
N GLY A 97 -16.06 -17.65 1.68
CA GLY A 97 -16.77 -17.59 2.96
C GLY A 97 -15.92 -17.13 4.14
N GLU A 98 -14.60 -17.06 4.01
CA GLU A 98 -13.74 -16.52 5.08
C GLU A 98 -13.91 -15.01 5.22
N THR A 99 -13.95 -14.53 6.46
CA THR A 99 -13.95 -13.11 6.80
C THR A 99 -12.64 -12.72 7.48
N HIS A 100 -11.98 -11.70 6.95
CA HIS A 100 -10.73 -11.19 7.48
C HIS A 100 -10.80 -9.68 7.68
N THR A 101 -10.03 -9.19 8.65
CA THR A 101 -9.77 -7.75 8.82
C THR A 101 -8.28 -7.49 8.56
N TYR A 102 -8.00 -6.57 7.64
CA TYR A 102 -6.67 -6.10 7.30
C TYR A 102 -6.52 -4.65 7.73
N GLU A 103 -5.38 -4.34 8.34
CA GLU A 103 -5.01 -2.98 8.73
C GLU A 103 -3.57 -2.71 8.32
N TRP A 104 -3.34 -1.58 7.66
CA TRP A 104 -2.00 -1.15 7.28
C TRP A 104 -1.94 0.36 7.13
N LYS A 105 -0.73 0.92 7.23
CA LYS A 105 -0.49 2.34 6.94
C LYS A 105 0.29 2.48 5.65
N THR A 106 0.03 3.54 4.91
CA THR A 106 0.85 3.94 3.77
C THR A 106 1.17 5.43 3.83
N ARG A 107 2.25 5.83 3.18
CA ARG A 107 2.55 7.22 2.84
C ARG A 107 3.11 7.26 1.43
N ILE A 108 2.64 8.21 0.63
CA ILE A 108 3.14 8.44 -0.73
C ILE A 108 3.79 9.82 -0.78
N ALA A 109 4.95 9.92 -1.42
CA ALA A 109 5.67 11.19 -1.58
C ALA A 109 4.82 12.22 -2.35
N GLY A 110 4.80 13.48 -1.90
CA GLY A 110 4.01 14.55 -2.53
C GLY A 110 4.40 14.89 -3.96
N ASP A 111 5.62 14.57 -4.37
CA ASP A 111 6.09 14.73 -5.75
C ASP A 111 5.67 13.58 -6.68
N THR A 112 5.02 12.54 -6.14
CA THR A 112 4.45 11.46 -6.95
C THR A 112 3.24 11.98 -7.71
N GLY A 113 3.38 12.08 -9.04
CA GLY A 113 2.30 12.52 -9.91
C GLY A 113 1.26 11.44 -10.22
N THR A 114 0.15 11.86 -10.82
CA THR A 114 -0.81 10.95 -11.47
C THR A 114 -0.87 11.24 -12.97
N SER A 115 -1.36 10.28 -13.75
CA SER A 115 -1.52 10.44 -15.19
C SER A 115 -2.91 9.98 -15.66
N ASN A 116 -3.12 9.90 -16.97
CA ASN A 116 -4.32 9.26 -17.53
C ASN A 116 -4.33 7.73 -17.35
N ASN A 117 -3.16 7.14 -17.12
CA ASN A 117 -2.98 5.72 -16.84
C ASN A 117 -3.18 5.44 -15.34
N PHE A 118 -3.48 4.18 -15.03
CA PHE A 118 -3.66 3.73 -13.66
C PHE A 118 -2.31 3.68 -12.92
N PHE A 119 -2.35 3.98 -11.63
CA PHE A 119 -1.33 3.60 -10.66
C PHE A 119 -2.04 2.89 -9.50
N HIS A 120 -1.98 1.56 -9.47
CA HIS A 120 -2.62 0.78 -8.43
C HIS A 120 -1.82 0.85 -7.12
N LEU A 121 -2.52 1.13 -6.02
CA LEU A 121 -1.97 1.20 -4.67
C LEU A 121 -2.34 -0.04 -3.83
N MET A 122 -3.48 -0.65 -4.14
CA MET A 122 -3.97 -1.88 -3.54
C MET A 122 -4.88 -2.57 -4.53
N GLN A 123 -4.94 -3.91 -4.48
CA GLN A 123 -5.91 -4.69 -5.24
C GLN A 123 -6.39 -5.89 -4.43
N ILE A 124 -7.66 -6.25 -4.64
CA ILE A 124 -8.19 -7.57 -4.34
C ILE A 124 -8.20 -8.33 -5.65
N PHE A 125 -7.47 -9.44 -5.70
CA PHE A 125 -7.20 -10.19 -6.93
C PHE A 125 -7.85 -11.57 -6.88
N ASP A 126 -8.60 -11.92 -7.90
CA ASP A 126 -9.10 -13.28 -8.09
C ASP A 126 -8.05 -14.07 -8.87
N GLN A 127 -7.42 -15.04 -8.20
CA GLN A 127 -6.37 -15.85 -8.81
C GLN A 127 -6.91 -16.77 -9.92
N GLU A 128 -8.15 -17.25 -9.82
CA GLU A 128 -8.71 -18.14 -10.83
C GLU A 128 -9.11 -17.39 -12.09
N GLN A 129 -9.74 -16.22 -11.93
CA GLN A 129 -10.09 -15.35 -13.05
C GLN A 129 -8.87 -14.60 -13.61
N GLY A 130 -7.77 -14.55 -12.86
CA GLY A 130 -6.51 -13.93 -13.28
C GLY A 130 -6.58 -12.40 -13.36
N GLY A 131 -7.37 -11.75 -12.51
CA GLY A 131 -7.55 -10.30 -12.56
C GLY A 131 -8.00 -9.64 -11.25
N PRO A 132 -7.83 -8.32 -11.13
CA PRO A 132 -8.32 -7.58 -9.98
C PRO A 132 -9.86 -7.48 -10.01
N MET A 133 -10.49 -7.81 -8.89
CA MET A 133 -11.92 -7.59 -8.67
C MET A 133 -12.20 -6.14 -8.24
N LEU A 134 -11.27 -5.58 -7.48
CA LEU A 134 -11.32 -4.23 -6.94
C LEU A 134 -9.91 -3.69 -6.79
N THR A 135 -9.73 -2.41 -7.05
CA THR A 135 -8.45 -1.71 -6.85
C THR A 135 -8.65 -0.41 -6.09
N LEU A 136 -7.63 0.03 -5.36
CA LEU A 136 -7.42 1.44 -5.04
C LEU A 136 -6.46 1.99 -6.08
N THR A 137 -6.91 2.95 -6.89
CA THR A 137 -6.17 3.45 -8.05
C THR A 137 -6.03 4.95 -8.00
N ALA A 138 -4.80 5.43 -8.21
CA ALA A 138 -4.51 6.82 -8.47
C ALA A 138 -4.49 7.09 -9.98
N ARG A 139 -5.29 8.05 -10.45
CA ARG A 139 -5.31 8.52 -11.83
C ARG A 139 -6.01 9.87 -11.94
N LYS A 140 -5.60 10.70 -12.90
CA LYS A 140 -6.23 11.99 -13.24
C LYS A 140 -6.49 12.90 -12.02
N GLY A 141 -5.49 13.03 -11.15
CA GLY A 141 -5.54 13.89 -9.97
C GLY A 141 -6.39 13.35 -8.83
N ARG A 142 -6.85 12.09 -8.89
CA ARG A 142 -7.68 11.46 -7.86
C ARG A 142 -7.11 10.11 -7.44
N VAL A 143 -7.53 9.65 -6.27
CA VAL A 143 -7.38 8.27 -5.83
C VAL A 143 -8.73 7.74 -5.37
N GLY A 144 -9.10 6.55 -5.81
CA GLY A 144 -10.42 5.99 -5.52
C GLY A 144 -10.49 4.49 -5.68
N VAL A 145 -11.56 3.93 -5.13
CA VAL A 145 -11.91 2.53 -5.37
C VAL A 145 -12.42 2.39 -6.80
N GLU A 146 -11.91 1.41 -7.54
CA GLU A 146 -12.34 1.09 -8.90
C GLU A 146 -12.68 -0.41 -9.00
N SER A 147 -13.84 -0.72 -9.57
CA SER A 147 -14.29 -2.07 -9.90
C SER A 147 -15.32 -2.00 -11.03
N ALA A 148 -15.17 -2.84 -12.04
CA ALA A 148 -16.10 -2.89 -13.18
C ALA A 148 -17.46 -3.50 -12.79
N SER A 149 -17.48 -4.40 -11.80
CA SER A 149 -18.68 -5.17 -11.43
C SER A 149 -19.32 -4.70 -10.12
N LEU A 150 -18.55 -4.11 -9.21
CA LEU A 150 -19.05 -3.79 -7.85
C LEU A 150 -19.47 -2.33 -7.67
N CYS A 151 -18.89 -1.39 -8.43
CA CYS A 151 -19.06 0.03 -8.14
C CYS A 151 -20.41 0.63 -8.55
N GLY A 152 -21.25 -0.05 -9.34
CA GLY A 152 -22.55 0.48 -9.77
C GLY A 152 -22.48 1.91 -10.32
N ASP A 153 -23.20 2.84 -9.68
CA ASP A 153 -23.24 4.27 -10.03
C ASP A 153 -21.97 5.06 -9.67
N GLY A 154 -21.04 4.45 -8.95
CA GLY A 154 -19.75 5.03 -8.60
C GLY A 154 -19.18 4.49 -7.30
N CYS A 155 -17.86 4.52 -7.20
CA CYS A 155 -17.13 4.20 -5.98
C CYS A 155 -16.52 5.45 -5.35
N ALA A 156 -16.27 5.39 -4.04
CA ALA A 156 -15.69 6.46 -3.27
C ALA A 156 -14.29 6.83 -3.78
N SER A 157 -14.01 8.14 -3.79
CA SER A 157 -12.71 8.70 -4.20
C SER A 157 -12.46 10.03 -3.52
N THR A 158 -11.19 10.44 -3.47
CA THR A 158 -10.74 11.75 -2.99
C THR A 158 -9.73 12.36 -3.97
N GLU A 159 -9.45 13.65 -3.81
CA GLU A 159 -8.37 14.32 -4.56
C GLU A 159 -7.02 13.74 -4.16
N TRP A 160 -6.12 13.59 -5.13
CA TRP A 160 -4.78 13.02 -4.91
C TRP A 160 -3.97 13.80 -3.86
N GLY A 161 -4.06 15.13 -3.89
CA GLY A 161 -3.39 16.00 -2.92
C GLY A 161 -3.88 15.84 -1.48
N ASN A 162 -5.07 15.27 -1.27
CA ASN A 162 -5.57 14.94 0.07
C ASN A 162 -4.98 13.64 0.62
N TYR A 163 -4.32 12.83 -0.23
CA TYR A 163 -3.80 11.50 0.08
C TYR A 163 -2.27 11.48 0.17
N THR A 164 -1.58 12.20 -0.71
CA THR A 164 -0.10 12.30 -0.70
C THR A 164 0.42 13.13 0.46
N ASP A 165 1.69 12.91 0.82
CA ASP A 165 2.38 13.56 1.93
C ASP A 165 1.70 13.43 3.29
N LYS A 166 0.81 12.45 3.42
CA LYS A 166 0.18 12.04 4.66
C LYS A 166 0.41 10.56 4.89
N THR A 167 0.55 10.21 6.15
CA THR A 167 0.40 8.82 6.54
C THR A 167 -1.08 8.54 6.66
N VAL A 168 -1.59 7.61 5.85
CA VAL A 168 -2.99 7.21 5.88
C VAL A 168 -3.11 5.81 6.48
N GLN A 169 -4.11 5.62 7.33
CA GLN A 169 -4.49 4.32 7.88
C GLN A 169 -5.56 3.70 6.98
N HIS A 170 -5.34 2.45 6.61
CA HIS A 170 -6.28 1.63 5.88
C HIS A 170 -6.86 0.59 6.84
N THR A 171 -8.18 0.41 6.80
CA THR A 171 -8.87 -0.67 7.50
C THR A 171 -9.85 -1.31 6.53
N MET A 172 -9.69 -2.61 6.30
CA MET A 172 -10.55 -3.39 5.41
C MET A 172 -11.09 -4.61 6.15
N LYS A 173 -12.41 -4.73 6.27
CA LYS A 173 -13.06 -5.98 6.63
C LYS A 173 -13.67 -6.58 5.37
N ILE A 174 -13.27 -7.80 5.02
CA ILE A 174 -13.68 -8.45 3.77
C ILE A 174 -14.16 -9.88 4.04
N THR A 175 -15.24 -10.27 3.37
CA THR A 175 -15.68 -11.65 3.22
C THR A 175 -15.44 -12.08 1.78
N PHE A 176 -14.66 -13.14 1.57
CA PHE A 176 -14.29 -13.64 0.25
C PHE A 176 -15.37 -14.56 -0.35
N GLY A 177 -15.35 -14.72 -1.67
CA GLY A 177 -16.25 -15.60 -2.42
C GLY A 177 -17.34 -14.87 -3.22
N PRO A 178 -18.23 -15.61 -3.92
CA PRO A 178 -19.16 -15.02 -4.88
C PRO A 178 -20.28 -14.18 -4.24
N ASN A 179 -20.56 -14.41 -2.95
CA ASN A 179 -21.52 -13.65 -2.15
C ASN A 179 -20.81 -12.83 -1.06
N GLY A 180 -19.59 -12.39 -1.37
CA GLY A 180 -18.73 -11.64 -0.47
C GLY A 180 -19.21 -10.22 -0.17
N SER A 181 -18.44 -9.56 0.68
CA SER A 181 -18.66 -8.16 1.04
C SER A 181 -17.35 -7.52 1.47
N MET A 182 -17.28 -6.19 1.38
CA MET A 182 -16.14 -5.43 1.87
C MET A 182 -16.64 -4.14 2.52
N ASP A 183 -16.11 -3.84 3.70
CA ASP A 183 -16.12 -2.52 4.31
C ASP A 183 -14.68 -2.01 4.34
N TYR A 184 -14.42 -0.90 3.66
CA TYR A 184 -13.08 -0.34 3.50
C TYR A 184 -13.06 1.14 3.85
N ASN A 185 -12.16 1.51 4.75
CA ASN A 185 -11.93 2.88 5.17
C ASN A 185 -10.46 3.25 4.96
N VAL A 186 -10.24 4.46 4.47
CA VAL A 186 -8.94 5.13 4.47
C VAL A 186 -9.10 6.46 5.17
N GLU A 187 -8.27 6.69 6.17
CA GLU A 187 -8.29 7.90 6.99
C GLU A 187 -6.89 8.48 7.16
N ASP A 188 -6.80 9.78 7.38
CA ASP A 188 -5.59 10.43 7.84
C ASP A 188 -5.20 9.87 9.22
N ALA A 189 -4.01 9.29 9.36
CA ALA A 189 -3.61 8.59 10.57
C ALA A 189 -3.34 9.51 11.77
N ASP A 190 -3.14 10.81 11.54
CA ASP A 190 -2.88 11.80 12.60
C ASP A 190 -4.18 12.45 13.08
N THR A 191 -5.12 12.72 12.17
CA THR A 191 -6.36 13.45 12.48
C THR A 191 -7.61 12.57 12.60
N GLY A 192 -7.59 11.37 12.01
CA GLY A 192 -8.77 10.50 11.89
C GLY A 192 -9.78 10.97 10.85
N GLU A 193 -9.45 11.95 10.02
CA GLU A 193 -10.33 12.41 8.93
C GLU A 193 -10.50 11.31 7.88
N SER A 194 -11.75 10.91 7.60
CA SER A 194 -12.05 9.92 6.57
C SER A 194 -11.80 10.50 5.18
N LEU A 195 -10.94 9.85 4.39
CA LEU A 195 -10.60 10.24 3.02
C LEU A 195 -11.40 9.41 1.99
N ILE A 196 -11.54 8.11 2.25
CA ILE A 196 -12.30 7.17 1.42
C ILE A 196 -13.05 6.24 2.35
N SER A 197 -14.36 6.10 2.17
CA SER A 197 -15.16 5.10 2.88
C SER A 197 -16.06 4.40 1.88
N GLN A 198 -15.96 3.08 1.81
CA GLN A 198 -16.65 2.27 0.82
C GLN A 198 -17.14 0.96 1.43
N SER A 199 -18.44 0.71 1.31
CA SER A 199 -19.06 -0.60 1.57
C SER A 199 -19.59 -1.19 0.27
N LEU A 200 -19.28 -2.45 -0.01
CA LEU A 200 -19.66 -3.16 -1.23
C LEU A 200 -20.11 -4.58 -0.90
N LYS A 201 -21.03 -5.11 -1.72
CA LYS A 201 -21.46 -6.51 -1.71
C LYS A 201 -21.40 -7.06 -3.12
N GLY A 202 -21.03 -8.33 -3.25
CA GLY A 202 -20.92 -9.01 -4.54
C GLY A 202 -19.77 -10.01 -4.56
N ALA A 203 -19.33 -10.38 -5.75
CA ALA A 203 -18.27 -11.37 -5.91
C ALA A 203 -16.89 -10.78 -5.55
N PHE A 204 -16.35 -11.18 -4.39
CA PHE A 204 -14.98 -10.92 -3.96
C PHE A 204 -14.15 -12.20 -4.13
N GLY A 205 -14.12 -12.73 -5.35
CA GLY A 205 -13.51 -14.01 -5.73
C GLY A 205 -14.54 -15.06 -6.15
N SER A 206 -14.06 -16.14 -6.74
CA SER A 206 -14.84 -17.34 -7.08
C SER A 206 -15.11 -18.24 -5.87
N ASP A 207 -15.86 -19.33 -6.08
CA ASP A 207 -16.14 -20.37 -5.07
C ASP A 207 -14.93 -21.26 -4.72
N ALA A 208 -13.72 -20.86 -5.11
CA ALA A 208 -12.53 -21.69 -4.96
C ALA A 208 -12.22 -22.02 -3.49
N THR A 209 -12.00 -23.31 -3.25
CA THR A 209 -11.53 -23.91 -1.99
C THR A 209 -10.07 -23.59 -1.70
#